data_AF-A0A957U6B6-F1
#
_entry.id   AF-A0A957U6B6-F1
#
_cell.length_a   1.000
_cell.length_b   1.000
_cell.length_c   1.000
_cell.angle_alpha   90.00
_cell.angle_beta   90.00
_cell.angle_gamma   90.00
#
_symmetry.space_group_name_H-M   'P 1'
#
loop_
_entity.id
_entity.type
_entity.pdbx_description
1 polymer ?
#
loop_
_entity_poly.entity_id
_entity_poly.type
_entity_poly.pdbx_seq_one_letter_code
_entity_poly.pdbx_strand_id
1 'polypeptide(L)'
;RRRRSESGNSMIGSWVLVTPPAEEPVTLTEIKDHLHISSTAEDSLLTLYAQMAREAVEGECWRALMPQTWDLHLPSWPAGGVIWIPRPPLRSITSITYRDEDGTAATFDAANYRVDTATEPGRVVLAPGADWPSVALDSSNPITVRFVAGYADAGDVPGMAKAAILLQIGEIYANREAVIVGSTPQVTPAVQRVLNLLKARY
;
A
#
# COMPACT_ATOMS: atom_id res chain seq x y z
N ARG A 1 -33.43 9.01 -16.51
CA ARG A 1 -33.91 7.90 -15.65
C ARG A 1 -32.90 6.74 -15.71
N ARG A 2 -31.83 6.79 -14.92
CA ARG A 2 -31.01 5.62 -14.51
C ARG A 2 -30.70 5.81 -13.04
N ARG A 3 -30.92 4.74 -12.28
CA ARG A 3 -31.09 4.72 -10.83
C ARG A 3 -29.79 4.97 -10.08
N ARG A 4 -29.93 5.69 -8.96
CA ARG A 4 -29.09 5.67 -7.77
C ARG A 4 -28.69 4.21 -7.44
N SER A 5 -27.39 3.93 -7.37
CA SER A 5 -26.85 2.76 -6.67
C SER A 5 -26.17 3.33 -5.44
N GLU A 6 -26.64 2.93 -4.28
CA GLU A 6 -26.19 3.35 -2.97
C GLU A 6 -24.66 3.21 -2.88
N SER A 7 -23.97 4.34 -2.81
CA SER A 7 -22.62 4.41 -2.26
C SER A 7 -22.73 4.04 -0.79
N GLY A 8 -22.72 2.74 -0.52
CA GLY A 8 -22.66 2.17 0.81
C GLY A 8 -21.53 2.88 1.56
N ASN A 9 -21.88 3.38 2.74
CA ASN A 9 -21.02 4.10 3.68
C ASN A 9 -19.59 3.55 3.61
N SER A 10 -18.70 4.22 2.88
CA SER A 10 -17.31 3.82 2.73
C SER A 10 -16.67 4.00 4.09
N MET A 11 -16.62 2.93 4.87
CA MET A 11 -15.91 2.88 6.14
C MET A 11 -14.49 3.35 5.86
N ILE A 12 -14.15 4.57 6.30
CA ILE A 12 -12.83 5.15 6.13
C ILE A 12 -11.93 4.42 7.14
N GLY A 13 -11.48 3.22 6.79
CA GLY A 13 -10.42 2.54 7.52
C GLY A 13 -9.11 3.26 7.27
N SER A 14 -8.31 3.47 8.31
CA SER A 14 -6.92 3.92 8.14
C SER A 14 -6.02 2.68 8.08
N TRP A 15 -4.89 2.78 7.39
CA TRP A 15 -3.89 1.72 7.40
C TRP A 15 -2.50 2.30 7.61
N VAL A 16 -1.65 1.54 8.28
CA VAL A 16 -0.29 1.94 8.64
C VAL A 16 0.68 0.85 8.23
N LEU A 17 1.82 1.26 7.67
CA LEU A 17 2.91 0.36 7.32
C LEU A 17 3.59 -0.11 8.60
N VAL A 18 3.64 -1.44 8.80
CA VAL A 18 4.28 -2.06 9.98
C VAL A 18 5.69 -2.52 9.64
N THR A 19 5.85 -3.15 8.48
CA THR A 19 7.16 -3.65 8.02
C THR A 19 7.32 -3.29 6.55
N PRO A 20 8.30 -2.44 6.19
CA PRO A 20 8.57 -2.08 4.80
C PRO A 20 9.11 -3.30 4.02
N PRO A 21 9.13 -3.23 2.69
CA PRO A 21 9.78 -4.24 1.89
C PRO A 21 11.27 -4.40 2.21
N ALA A 22 11.74 -5.65 2.23
CA ALA A 22 13.16 -5.98 2.42
C ALA A 22 13.99 -5.81 1.14
N GLU A 23 13.32 -5.82 -0.02
CA GLU A 23 13.92 -5.72 -1.34
C GLU A 23 13.13 -4.72 -2.20
N GLU A 24 13.75 -4.27 -3.30
CA GLU A 24 13.17 -3.32 -4.24
C GLU A 24 12.69 -4.02 -5.53
N PRO A 25 11.66 -3.48 -6.22
CA PRO A 25 11.18 -4.02 -7.50
C PRO A 25 12.22 -4.00 -8.64
N VAL A 26 13.22 -3.13 -8.51
CA VAL A 26 14.31 -2.94 -9.46
C VAL A 26 15.64 -2.99 -8.70
N THR A 27 16.61 -3.67 -9.28
CA THR A 27 17.94 -3.86 -8.71
C THR A 27 18.83 -2.64 -8.97
N LEU A 28 19.89 -2.48 -8.16
CA LEU A 28 20.90 -1.46 -8.40
C LEU A 28 21.55 -1.57 -9.78
N THR A 29 21.74 -2.80 -10.29
CA THR A 29 22.27 -3.01 -11.63
C THR A 29 21.32 -2.48 -12.70
N GLU A 30 20.02 -2.80 -12.62
CA GLU A 30 19.02 -2.26 -13.56
C GLU A 30 18.96 -0.74 -13.53
N ILE A 31 19.08 -0.13 -12.35
CA ILE A 31 19.13 1.34 -12.21
C ILE A 31 20.40 1.91 -12.86
N LYS A 32 21.57 1.33 -12.57
CA LYS A 32 22.85 1.76 -13.13
C LYS A 32 22.89 1.65 -14.65
N ASP A 33 22.36 0.55 -15.19
CA ASP A 33 22.24 0.34 -16.62
C ASP A 33 21.32 1.41 -17.24
N HIS A 34 20.20 1.73 -16.59
CA HIS A 34 19.28 2.78 -17.02
C HIS A 34 19.92 4.18 -17.03
N LEU A 35 20.78 4.48 -16.05
CA LEU A 35 21.45 5.77 -15.90
C LEU A 35 22.82 5.84 -16.60
N HIS A 36 23.27 4.76 -17.23
CA HIS A 36 24.62 4.61 -17.79
C HIS A 36 25.75 4.88 -16.78
N ILE A 37 25.62 4.36 -15.54
CA ILE A 37 26.61 4.51 -14.46
C ILE A 37 27.38 3.20 -14.29
N SER A 38 28.71 3.23 -14.46
CA SER A 38 29.58 2.06 -14.24
C SER A 38 30.25 2.03 -12.85
N SER A 39 30.22 3.14 -12.12
CA SER A 39 30.88 3.27 -10.82
C SER A 39 30.04 2.72 -9.67
N THR A 40 30.64 2.61 -8.48
CA THR A 40 29.96 2.25 -7.23
C THR A 40 29.85 3.42 -6.24
N ALA A 41 30.27 4.62 -6.63
CA ALA A 41 30.37 5.76 -5.71
C ALA A 41 29.00 6.27 -5.24
N GLU A 42 27.95 6.03 -6.01
CA GLU A 42 26.61 6.53 -5.76
C GLU A 42 25.60 5.44 -5.37
N ASP A 43 26.06 4.22 -5.05
CA ASP A 43 25.18 3.06 -4.81
C ASP A 43 24.19 3.31 -3.66
N SER A 44 24.66 3.96 -2.59
CA SER A 44 23.81 4.38 -1.48
C SER A 44 22.75 5.39 -1.91
N LEU A 45 23.07 6.31 -2.82
CA LEU A 45 22.13 7.30 -3.35
C LEU A 45 21.09 6.64 -4.26
N LEU A 46 21.53 5.74 -5.14
CA LEU A 46 20.64 5.01 -6.03
C LEU A 46 19.68 4.09 -5.26
N THR A 47 20.14 3.51 -4.14
CA THR A 47 19.28 2.74 -3.22
C THR A 47 18.18 3.61 -2.63
N LEU A 48 18.51 4.84 -2.20
CA LEU A 48 17.51 5.80 -1.71
C LEU A 48 16.50 6.19 -2.81
N TYR A 49 16.96 6.42 -4.03
CA TYR A 49 16.07 6.74 -5.15
C TYR A 49 15.15 5.57 -5.51
N ALA A 50 15.62 4.33 -5.40
CA ALA A 50 14.78 3.14 -5.58
C ALA A 50 13.61 3.11 -4.58
N GLN A 51 13.91 3.34 -3.29
CA GLN A 51 12.88 3.42 -2.23
C GLN A 51 11.86 4.53 -2.50
N MET A 52 12.34 5.74 -2.79
CA MET A 52 11.47 6.89 -3.06
C MET A 52 10.58 6.68 -4.29
N ALA A 53 11.14 6.12 -5.36
CA ALA A 53 10.40 5.86 -6.59
C ALA A 53 9.37 4.73 -6.40
N ARG A 54 9.72 3.65 -5.67
CA ARG A 54 8.76 2.62 -5.28
C ARG A 54 7.59 3.23 -4.52
N GLU A 55 7.84 3.98 -3.45
CA GLU A 55 6.79 4.59 -2.61
C GLU A 55 5.88 5.52 -3.41
N ALA A 56 6.44 6.29 -4.34
CA ALA A 56 5.67 7.15 -5.21
C ALA A 56 4.76 6.37 -6.16
N VAL A 57 5.29 5.32 -6.81
CA VAL A 57 4.50 4.48 -7.71
C VAL A 57 3.43 3.70 -6.93
N GLU A 58 3.76 3.18 -5.74
CA GLU A 58 2.79 2.51 -4.86
C GLU A 58 1.66 3.44 -4.43
N GLY A 59 1.98 4.70 -4.10
CA GLY A 59 1.00 5.71 -3.73
C GLY A 59 0.06 6.09 -4.88
N GLU A 60 0.56 6.16 -6.10
CA GLU A 60 -0.25 6.51 -7.28
C GLU A 60 -1.10 5.32 -7.75
N CYS A 61 -0.53 4.12 -7.76
CA CYS A 61 -1.20 2.90 -8.20
C CYS A 61 -2.06 2.25 -7.11
N TRP A 62 -2.01 2.74 -5.87
CA TRP A 62 -2.69 2.16 -4.72
C TRP A 62 -2.35 0.69 -4.48
N ARG A 63 -1.14 0.28 -4.84
CA ARG A 63 -0.67 -1.11 -4.86
C ARG A 63 0.59 -1.25 -4.00
N ALA A 64 0.84 -2.43 -3.45
CA ALA A 64 2.14 -2.82 -2.92
C ALA A 64 2.94 -3.52 -4.03
N LEU A 65 4.16 -3.07 -4.29
CA LEU A 65 5.00 -3.63 -5.36
C LEU A 65 5.93 -4.74 -4.86
N MET A 66 6.31 -4.73 -3.59
CA MET A 66 7.10 -5.79 -2.95
C MET A 66 6.43 -6.25 -1.66
N PRO A 67 6.80 -7.42 -1.09
CA PRO A 67 6.19 -7.92 0.14
C PRO A 67 6.36 -6.93 1.29
N GLN A 68 5.26 -6.49 1.89
CA GLN A 68 5.23 -5.60 3.04
C GLN A 68 4.04 -5.90 3.95
N THR A 69 4.19 -5.58 5.24
CA THR A 69 3.16 -5.85 6.26
C THR A 69 2.48 -4.55 6.65
N TRP A 70 1.14 -4.58 6.67
CA TRP A 70 0.29 -3.44 6.99
C TRP A 70 -0.71 -3.82 8.08
N ASP A 71 -1.10 -2.82 8.86
CA ASP A 71 -2.26 -2.89 9.74
C ASP A 71 -3.38 -2.05 9.14
N LEU A 72 -4.55 -2.64 8.91
CA LEU A 72 -5.79 -1.95 8.57
C LEU A 72 -6.62 -1.80 9.85
N HIS A 73 -6.99 -0.56 10.17
CA HIS A 73 -7.79 -0.19 11.32
C HIS A 73 -9.23 0.12 10.89
N LEU A 74 -10.20 -0.49 11.57
CA LEU A 74 -11.62 -0.29 11.28
C LEU A 74 -12.37 0.19 12.53
N PRO A 75 -13.32 1.14 12.38
CA PRO A 75 -14.12 1.64 13.50
C PRO A 75 -15.21 0.65 13.95
N SER A 76 -15.67 -0.23 13.06
CA SER A 76 -16.63 -1.28 13.41
C SER A 76 -16.64 -2.41 12.38
N TRP A 77 -17.26 -3.54 12.74
CA TRP A 77 -17.41 -4.68 11.83
C TRP A 77 -18.32 -4.34 10.64
N PRO A 78 -17.98 -4.77 9.41
CA PRO A 78 -18.80 -4.49 8.25
C PRO A 78 -20.07 -5.33 8.25
N ALA A 79 -21.23 -4.67 8.12
CA ALA A 79 -22.54 -5.32 8.08
C ALA A 79 -22.69 -6.35 6.94
N GLY A 80 -21.92 -6.21 5.86
CA GLY A 80 -21.92 -7.14 4.72
C GLY A 80 -21.12 -8.42 4.92
N GLY A 81 -20.49 -8.64 6.09
CA GLY A 81 -19.67 -9.84 6.34
C GLY A 81 -18.37 -9.90 5.54
N VAL A 82 -17.96 -8.77 4.93
CA VAL A 82 -16.77 -8.67 4.05
C VAL A 82 -15.91 -7.49 4.48
N ILE A 83 -14.62 -7.73 4.70
CA ILE A 83 -13.59 -6.71 4.89
C ILE A 83 -12.75 -6.66 3.61
N TRP A 84 -12.74 -5.51 2.94
CA TRP A 84 -11.88 -5.26 1.78
C TRP A 84 -10.49 -4.81 2.24
N ILE A 85 -9.45 -5.44 1.70
CA ILE A 85 -8.07 -5.19 2.11
C ILE A 85 -7.42 -4.22 1.11
N PRO A 86 -6.90 -3.06 1.56
CA PRO A 86 -6.24 -2.10 0.68
C PRO A 86 -4.88 -2.64 0.22
N ARG A 87 -4.23 -1.92 -0.70
CA ARG A 87 -2.88 -2.24 -1.20
C ARG A 87 -2.79 -3.66 -1.80
N PRO A 88 -3.50 -3.99 -2.89
CA PRO A 88 -3.28 -5.25 -3.59
C PRO A 88 -1.82 -5.39 -4.06
N PRO A 89 -1.39 -6.58 -4.51
CA PRO A 89 -2.08 -7.86 -4.32
C PRO A 89 -1.99 -8.33 -2.86
N LEU A 90 -3.07 -8.92 -2.34
CA LEU A 90 -3.08 -9.51 -0.99
C LEU A 90 -2.39 -10.88 -1.01
N ARG A 91 -1.43 -11.10 -0.11
CA ARG A 91 -0.76 -12.41 0.05
C ARG A 91 -1.39 -13.24 1.18
N SER A 92 -1.56 -12.63 2.35
CA SER A 92 -2.09 -13.32 3.52
C SER A 92 -2.62 -12.35 4.56
N ILE A 93 -3.51 -12.85 5.41
CA ILE A 93 -3.88 -12.21 6.67
C ILE A 93 -3.07 -12.90 7.77
N THR A 94 -2.35 -12.10 8.55
CA THR A 94 -1.58 -12.58 9.70
C THR A 94 -2.47 -12.72 10.92
N SER A 95 -3.31 -11.72 11.19
CA SER A 95 -4.26 -11.76 12.31
C SER A 95 -5.38 -10.74 12.13
N ILE A 96 -6.50 -11.02 12.77
CA ILE A 96 -7.59 -10.05 12.98
C ILE A 96 -7.77 -9.96 14.48
N THR A 97 -7.53 -8.79 15.05
CA THR A 97 -7.74 -8.51 16.46
C THR A 97 -8.78 -7.43 16.63
N TYR A 98 -9.47 -7.45 17.77
CA TYR A 98 -10.43 -6.43 18.14
C TYR A 98 -10.32 -6.12 19.63
N ARG A 99 -10.74 -4.93 20.01
CA ARG A 99 -10.75 -4.46 21.39
C ARG A 99 -12.16 -4.09 21.83
N ASP A 100 -12.56 -4.58 22.99
CA ASP A 100 -13.84 -4.24 23.60
C ASP A 100 -13.82 -2.87 24.29
N GLU A 101 -14.97 -2.42 24.78
CA GLU A 101 -15.14 -1.13 25.47
C GLU A 101 -14.30 -0.97 26.75
N ASP A 102 -13.92 -2.09 27.39
CA ASP A 102 -13.03 -2.11 28.56
C ASP A 102 -11.54 -2.05 28.17
N GLY A 103 -11.23 -2.04 26.87
CA GLY A 103 -9.88 -2.00 26.34
C GLY A 103 -9.18 -3.36 26.25
N THR A 104 -9.90 -4.46 26.46
CA THR A 104 -9.37 -5.81 26.38
C THR A 104 -9.27 -6.26 24.93
N ALA A 105 -8.07 -6.67 24.52
CA ALA A 105 -7.83 -7.18 23.17
C ALA A 105 -8.14 -8.68 23.06
N ALA A 106 -8.86 -9.05 22.01
CA ALA A 106 -9.15 -10.43 21.63
C ALA A 106 -8.77 -10.67 20.16
N THR A 107 -8.51 -11.95 19.83
CA THR A 107 -8.21 -12.37 18.46
C THR A 107 -9.45 -13.02 17.85
N PHE A 108 -9.83 -12.59 16.65
CA PHE A 108 -10.87 -13.25 15.88
C PHE A 108 -10.28 -14.50 15.21
N ASP A 109 -10.84 -15.66 15.54
CA ASP A 109 -10.31 -16.96 15.13
C ASP A 109 -10.26 -17.10 13.60
N ALA A 110 -9.16 -17.64 13.08
CA ALA A 110 -8.98 -17.95 11.66
C ALA A 110 -10.03 -18.95 11.12
N ALA A 111 -10.64 -19.77 11.98
CA ALA A 111 -11.74 -20.66 11.60
C ALA A 111 -13.03 -19.90 11.23
N ASN A 112 -13.19 -18.66 11.69
CA ASN A 112 -14.39 -17.86 11.49
C ASN A 112 -14.38 -17.03 10.20
N TYR A 113 -13.28 -17.03 9.45
CA TYR A 113 -13.17 -16.30 8.19
C TYR A 113 -12.41 -17.07 7.11
N ARG A 114 -12.60 -16.62 5.87
CA ARG A 114 -11.85 -17.07 4.70
C ARG A 114 -11.16 -15.88 4.07
N VAL A 115 -9.93 -16.09 3.62
CA VAL A 115 -9.15 -15.10 2.90
C VAL A 115 -9.25 -15.38 1.41
N ASP A 116 -9.75 -14.41 0.64
CA ASP A 116 -9.79 -14.45 -0.82
C ASP A 116 -8.68 -13.56 -1.36
N THR A 117 -7.59 -14.20 -1.78
CA THR A 117 -6.42 -13.58 -2.40
C THR A 117 -6.52 -13.54 -3.93
N ALA A 118 -7.54 -14.19 -4.52
CA ALA A 118 -7.73 -14.27 -5.96
C ALA A 118 -8.48 -13.05 -6.52
N THR A 119 -9.33 -12.43 -5.69
CA THR A 119 -9.99 -11.16 -6.03
C THR A 119 -9.03 -9.99 -5.82
N GLU A 120 -9.12 -8.97 -6.69
CA GLU A 120 -8.37 -7.73 -6.54
C GLU A 120 -9.32 -6.53 -6.43
N PRO A 121 -9.32 -5.76 -5.32
CA PRO A 121 -8.53 -5.97 -4.10
C PRO A 121 -8.94 -7.23 -3.33
N GLY A 122 -7.99 -7.79 -2.57
CA GLY A 122 -8.24 -8.97 -1.74
C GLY A 122 -9.26 -8.68 -0.64
N ARG A 123 -9.89 -9.73 -0.12
CA ARG A 123 -10.93 -9.58 0.90
C ARG A 123 -10.91 -10.70 1.92
N VAL A 124 -11.40 -10.38 3.11
CA VAL A 124 -11.76 -11.34 4.15
C VAL A 124 -13.27 -11.46 4.18
N VAL A 125 -13.77 -12.69 4.14
CA VAL A 125 -15.20 -12.98 4.22
C VAL A 125 -15.47 -13.88 5.41
N LEU A 126 -16.61 -13.70 6.09
CA LEU A 126 -17.03 -14.63 7.15
C LEU A 126 -17.14 -16.06 6.60
N ALA A 127 -16.73 -17.03 7.41
CA ALA A 127 -16.98 -18.44 7.14
C ALA A 127 -18.49 -18.73 7.21
N PRO A 128 -18.99 -19.75 6.50
CA PRO A 128 -20.40 -20.12 6.56
C PRO A 128 -20.86 -20.38 8.01
N GLY A 129 -21.88 -19.65 8.47
CA GLY A 129 -22.42 -19.78 9.83
C GLY A 129 -21.60 -19.10 10.92
N ALA A 130 -20.52 -18.38 10.57
CA ALA A 130 -19.82 -17.50 11.50
C ALA A 130 -20.42 -16.09 11.47
N ASP A 131 -20.39 -15.44 12.63
CA ASP A 131 -20.79 -14.04 12.81
C ASP A 131 -19.62 -13.22 13.36
N TRP A 132 -19.65 -11.92 13.10
CA TRP A 132 -18.74 -11.00 13.77
C TRP A 132 -19.00 -11.00 15.29
N PRO A 133 -17.97 -10.82 16.13
CA PRO A 133 -18.15 -10.69 17.57
C PRO A 133 -19.16 -9.59 17.91
N SER A 134 -20.16 -9.92 18.73
CA SER A 134 -21.24 -9.00 19.15
C SER A 134 -20.87 -8.17 20.39
N VAL A 135 -19.60 -8.15 20.79
CA VAL A 135 -19.14 -7.36 21.94
C VAL A 135 -19.22 -5.87 21.62
N ALA A 136 -19.46 -5.04 22.64
CA ALA A 136 -19.30 -3.60 22.52
C ALA A 136 -17.82 -3.28 22.25
N LEU A 137 -17.55 -2.62 21.11
CA LEU A 137 -16.20 -2.29 20.70
C LEU A 137 -15.77 -0.93 21.27
N ASP A 138 -14.46 -0.77 21.48
CA ASP A 138 -13.87 0.53 21.80
C ASP A 138 -14.16 1.57 20.69
N SER A 139 -14.26 2.84 21.08
CA SER A 139 -14.49 3.99 20.21
C SER A 139 -13.30 4.36 19.31
N SER A 140 -12.09 3.84 19.59
CA SER A 140 -10.85 4.22 18.90
C SER A 140 -10.34 3.12 17.96
N ASN A 141 -10.92 3.04 16.75
CA ASN A 141 -10.59 2.07 15.70
C ASN A 141 -10.24 0.67 16.26
N PRO A 142 -11.22 0.02 16.91
CA PRO A 142 -11.02 -1.13 17.78
C PRO A 142 -10.52 -2.38 17.05
N ILE A 143 -10.75 -2.48 15.75
CA ILE A 143 -10.42 -3.65 14.94
C ILE A 143 -9.13 -3.38 14.18
N THR A 144 -8.18 -4.31 14.28
CA THR A 144 -6.92 -4.29 13.54
C THR A 144 -6.78 -5.56 12.73
N VAL A 145 -6.63 -5.42 11.42
CA VAL A 145 -6.35 -6.51 10.48
C VAL A 145 -4.89 -6.37 10.05
N ARG A 146 -4.04 -7.29 10.48
CA ARG A 146 -2.65 -7.36 10.04
C ARG A 146 -2.55 -8.24 8.81
N PHE A 147 -2.01 -7.71 7.72
CA PHE A 147 -1.92 -8.43 6.45
C PHE A 147 -0.59 -8.20 5.74
N VAL A 148 -0.22 -9.15 4.89
CA VAL A 148 0.92 -9.07 3.98
C VAL A 148 0.41 -8.80 2.57
N ALA A 149 0.92 -7.76 1.95
CA ALA A 149 0.61 -7.36 0.59
C ALA A 149 1.87 -7.24 -0.27
N GLY A 150 1.69 -7.29 -1.59
CA GLY A 150 2.76 -7.15 -2.57
C GLY A 150 3.01 -8.40 -3.39
N TYR A 151 3.72 -8.23 -4.50
CA TYR A 151 4.20 -9.34 -5.32
C TYR A 151 5.21 -10.19 -4.53
N ALA A 152 5.31 -11.48 -4.82
CA ALA A 152 6.21 -12.36 -4.07
C ALA A 152 7.67 -12.00 -4.34
N ASP A 153 8.00 -11.80 -5.61
CA ASP A 153 9.35 -11.53 -6.07
C ASP A 153 9.37 -10.33 -7.05
N ALA A 154 10.53 -9.71 -7.20
CA ALA A 154 10.73 -8.63 -8.17
C ALA A 154 10.35 -9.07 -9.60
N GLY A 155 10.51 -10.35 -9.94
CA GLY A 155 10.12 -10.91 -11.24
C GLY A 155 8.62 -10.85 -11.54
N ASP A 156 7.77 -10.86 -10.50
CA ASP A 156 6.31 -10.83 -10.64
C ASP A 156 5.76 -9.40 -10.75
N VAL A 157 6.59 -8.40 -10.45
CA VAL A 157 6.19 -6.99 -10.55
C VAL A 157 5.93 -6.62 -12.01
N PRO A 158 4.77 -6.05 -12.35
CA PRO A 158 4.45 -5.67 -13.71
C PRO A 158 5.53 -4.77 -14.32
N GLY A 159 5.98 -5.09 -15.55
CA GLY A 159 7.04 -4.34 -16.22
C GLY A 159 6.74 -2.84 -16.34
N MET A 160 5.47 -2.45 -16.46
CA MET A 160 5.06 -1.03 -16.45
C MET A 160 5.38 -0.33 -15.12
N ALA A 161 5.24 -1.02 -13.98
CA ALA A 161 5.59 -0.47 -12.68
C ALA A 161 7.10 -0.30 -12.55
N LYS A 162 7.89 -1.30 -12.98
CA LYS A 162 9.36 -1.20 -13.04
C LYS A 162 9.82 -0.05 -13.94
N ALA A 163 9.21 0.10 -15.12
CA ALA A 163 9.52 1.19 -16.04
C ALA A 163 9.19 2.56 -15.42
N ALA A 164 8.06 2.69 -14.73
CA ALA A 164 7.70 3.91 -14.02
C ALA A 164 8.72 4.27 -12.93
N ILE A 165 9.18 3.27 -12.16
CA ILE A 165 10.23 3.44 -11.15
C ILE A 165 11.53 3.93 -11.81
N LEU A 166 12.02 3.26 -12.85
CA LEU A 166 13.26 3.63 -13.54
C LEU A 166 13.20 5.05 -14.11
N LEU A 167 12.10 5.42 -14.77
CA LEU A 167 11.90 6.77 -15.29
C LEU A 167 11.91 7.82 -14.19
N GLN A 168 11.25 7.54 -13.06
CA GLN A 168 11.25 8.45 -11.91
C GLN A 168 12.65 8.60 -11.30
N ILE A 169 13.42 7.51 -11.19
CA ILE A 169 14.80 7.56 -10.72
C ILE A 169 15.66 8.42 -11.67
N GLY A 170 15.54 8.21 -12.99
CA GLY A 170 16.25 9.03 -13.98
C GLY A 170 15.93 10.51 -13.88
N GLU A 171 14.68 10.85 -13.63
CA GLU A 171 14.25 12.22 -13.45
C GLU A 171 14.87 12.87 -12.20
N ILE A 172 14.80 12.20 -11.05
CA ILE A 172 15.34 12.69 -9.77
C ILE A 172 16.87 12.77 -9.82
N TYR A 173 17.52 11.79 -10.48
CA TYR A 173 18.96 11.77 -10.64
C TYR A 173 19.46 12.93 -11.52
N ALA A 174 18.75 13.24 -12.61
CA ALA A 174 19.09 14.34 -13.52
C ALA A 174 18.78 15.72 -12.92
N ASN A 175 17.77 15.83 -12.05
CA ASN A 175 17.32 17.10 -11.47
C ASN A 175 17.45 17.09 -9.94
N ARG A 176 18.67 17.33 -9.45
CA ARG A 176 18.99 17.28 -8.01
C ARG A 176 18.61 18.56 -7.22
N GLU A 177 18.14 19.60 -7.91
CA GLU A 177 17.76 20.89 -7.32
C GLU A 177 16.27 21.19 -7.50
N ALA A 178 15.65 21.79 -6.49
CA ALA A 178 14.30 22.30 -6.58
C ALA A 178 14.29 23.64 -7.35
N VAL A 179 14.18 23.57 -8.68
CA VAL A 179 13.91 24.67 -9.65
C VAL A 179 15.13 25.36 -10.28
N ILE A 180 15.11 25.42 -11.62
CA ILE A 180 15.91 26.32 -12.48
C ILE A 180 15.18 27.68 -12.55
N VAL A 181 15.82 28.76 -12.12
CA VAL A 181 15.30 30.13 -12.22
C VAL A 181 15.22 30.56 -13.69
N GLY A 182 14.03 30.93 -14.18
CA GLY A 182 13.83 31.57 -15.50
C GLY A 182 13.03 30.76 -16.54
N SER A 183 12.81 29.47 -16.31
CA SER A 183 11.74 28.70 -16.95
C SER A 183 10.54 28.67 -16.02
N THR A 184 9.29 28.70 -16.51
CA THR A 184 8.19 28.16 -15.70
C THR A 184 8.58 26.70 -15.44
N PRO A 185 8.86 26.28 -14.20
CA PRO A 185 9.05 24.86 -13.97
C PRO A 185 7.70 24.24 -14.31
N GLN A 186 7.63 23.57 -15.47
CA GLN A 186 6.76 22.41 -15.55
C GLN A 186 7.35 21.50 -14.46
N VAL A 187 6.82 21.60 -13.24
CA VAL A 187 7.07 20.62 -12.21
C VAL A 187 6.73 19.32 -12.92
N THR A 188 7.77 18.55 -13.21
CA THR A 188 7.62 17.31 -13.95
C THR A 188 6.56 16.51 -13.20
N PRO A 189 5.61 15.87 -13.91
CA PRO A 189 4.47 15.25 -13.25
C PRO A 189 4.86 14.30 -12.11
N ALA A 190 6.09 13.76 -12.06
CA ALA A 190 6.60 12.95 -10.95
C ALA A 190 6.86 13.76 -9.65
N VAL A 191 7.49 14.93 -9.68
CA VAL A 191 7.67 15.78 -8.47
C VAL A 191 6.33 16.29 -7.96
N GLN A 192 5.42 16.67 -8.87
CA GLN A 192 4.06 17.05 -8.49
C GLN A 192 3.28 15.87 -7.91
N ARG A 193 3.52 14.64 -8.40
CA ARG A 193 2.96 13.40 -7.82
C ARG A 193 3.50 13.15 -6.41
N VAL A 194 4.81 13.22 -6.16
CA VAL A 194 5.38 13.04 -4.82
C VAL A 194 4.83 14.08 -3.83
N LEU A 195 4.76 15.37 -4.23
CA LEU A 195 4.16 16.41 -3.39
C LEU A 195 2.64 16.22 -3.18
N ASN A 196 1.92 15.67 -4.17
CA ASN A 196 0.49 15.35 -4.05
C ASN A 196 0.22 14.06 -3.26
N LEU A 197 1.20 13.17 -3.14
CA LEU A 197 1.15 11.97 -2.30
C LEU A 197 1.42 12.30 -0.82
N LEU A 198 2.25 13.32 -0.56
CA LEU A 198 2.53 13.80 0.81
C LEU A 198 1.49 14.77 1.35
N LYS A 199 0.70 15.41 0.49
CA LYS A 199 -0.46 16.20 0.93
C LYS A 199 -1.54 15.23 1.38
N ALA A 200 -1.81 15.21 2.70
CA ALA A 200 -2.91 14.45 3.29
C ALA A 200 -4.18 14.67 2.47
N ARG A 201 -4.63 13.62 1.77
CA ARG A 201 -5.91 13.61 1.08
C ARG A 201 -6.98 13.39 2.16
N TYR A 202 -7.53 14.49 2.67
CA TYR A 202 -8.79 14.51 3.40
C TYR A 202 -9.96 14.25 2.45
#